data_AF-A0A4R1UD33-F1
#
_entry.id   AF-A0A4R1UD33-F1
#
_cell.length_a   1.000
_cell.length_b   1.000
_cell.length_c   1.000
_cell.angle_alpha   90.00
_cell.angle_beta   90.00
_cell.angle_gamma   90.00
#
_symmetry.space_group_name_H-M   'P 1'
#
loop_
_entity.id
_entity.type
_entity.pdbx_description
1 polymer ?
#
loop_
_entity_poly.entity_id
_entity_poly.type
_entity_poly.pdbx_seq_one_letter_code
_entity_poly.pdbx_strand_id
1 'polypeptide(L)'
;MVAQTTTRNCATAVDAVIQATAFGKKVQIGIEACATSAALTRNLRRLGYAVSAFDCAQLKSFASIRRSKTDANDARSIADAARLGRNVLVEVHLKSPSCMALRAILAARHNLVKQRKGTEHLIRSYFHLYGTSIGTRITAAHRLRPHVLNRLDEIRAETGEDLSPLIMPLLEMAECQRELSERWEQSLKKFATEDKTCTRFLAVPGVGPITAVSFYSAIEDPSRFSRSSDVGAYFGLTPKIHISGGAQRKGQITKAGNRMTRFHIVTAANALLNATKTQTALRDWGLEKVAAIGRRKARVAVARKLTTILFSMWRDGTPYQPFPQAPEAQSSGSAAGRRRVEISINDVGHPCDPEDPMVRFDAPSYTGLTDNQRVRQEKVANQISSVYALAITGKTVAQMANDLCLSKAIVERRLAILRQSNAIADRRSREHIALRRSQDPSA
;
A
#
# COMPACT_ATOMS: atom_id res chain seq x y z
N MET A 1 17.39 23.82 -3.96
CA MET A 1 17.02 23.59 -5.38
C MET A 1 16.30 22.25 -5.47
N VAL A 2 15.03 22.22 -5.88
CA VAL A 2 14.30 20.96 -6.13
C VAL A 2 14.24 20.81 -7.63
N ALA A 3 15.13 19.98 -8.19
CA ALA A 3 15.08 19.58 -9.59
C ALA A 3 14.08 18.42 -9.71
N GLN A 4 13.20 18.48 -10.70
CA GLN A 4 12.23 17.41 -10.97
C GLN A 4 12.61 16.73 -12.28
N THR A 5 12.74 15.41 -12.26
CA THR A 5 12.98 14.59 -13.44
C THR A 5 12.22 13.29 -13.30
N THR A 6 11.50 12.92 -14.36
CA THR A 6 10.86 11.60 -14.45
C THR A 6 11.90 10.59 -14.92
N THR A 7 12.14 9.58 -14.11
CA THR A 7 13.09 8.49 -14.43
C THR A 7 12.35 7.16 -14.52
N ARG A 8 12.98 6.17 -15.16
CA ARG A 8 12.50 4.80 -15.06
C ARG A 8 12.57 4.36 -13.59
N ASN A 9 11.65 3.48 -13.17
CA ASN A 9 11.57 2.94 -11.81
C ASN A 9 12.70 1.94 -11.49
N CYS A 10 13.97 2.24 -11.80
CA CYS A 10 15.14 1.42 -11.48
C CYS A 10 16.24 2.27 -10.85
N ALA A 11 17.01 1.64 -9.96
CA ALA A 11 18.01 2.34 -9.15
C ALA A 11 19.13 2.96 -10.00
N THR A 12 19.55 2.31 -11.09
CA THR A 12 20.60 2.81 -11.99
C THR A 12 20.17 4.07 -12.74
N ALA A 13 18.90 4.18 -13.13
CA ALA A 13 18.39 5.40 -13.77
C ALA A 13 18.30 6.57 -12.77
N VAL A 14 17.90 6.29 -11.54
CA VAL A 14 17.86 7.29 -10.46
C VAL A 14 19.28 7.75 -10.10
N ASP A 15 20.22 6.81 -9.98
CA ASP A 15 21.64 7.08 -9.75
C ASP A 15 22.24 7.99 -10.83
N ALA A 16 22.04 7.67 -12.11
CA ALA A 16 22.53 8.49 -13.22
C ALA A 16 22.01 9.95 -13.16
N VAL A 17 20.74 10.15 -12.79
CA VAL A 17 20.19 11.50 -12.63
C VAL A 17 20.78 12.21 -11.41
N ILE A 18 20.97 11.51 -10.30
CA ILE A 18 21.61 12.09 -9.11
C ILE A 18 23.04 12.52 -9.42
N GLN A 19 23.83 11.66 -10.05
CA GLN A 19 25.21 11.97 -10.45
C GLN A 19 25.28 13.17 -11.40
N ALA A 20 24.32 13.28 -12.33
CA ALA A 20 24.25 14.41 -13.26
C ALA A 20 23.78 15.74 -12.63
N THR A 21 23.16 15.72 -11.44
CA THR A 21 22.47 16.91 -10.88
C THR A 21 22.96 17.33 -9.49
N ALA A 22 23.66 16.45 -8.76
CA ALA A 22 23.97 16.64 -7.34
C ALA A 22 25.49 16.65 -7.03
N PHE A 23 26.34 17.01 -8.01
CA PHE A 23 27.80 17.08 -7.91
C PHE A 23 28.31 17.51 -6.52
N GLY A 24 28.95 16.59 -5.80
CA GLY A 24 29.61 16.84 -4.51
C GLY A 24 28.70 17.03 -3.29
N LYS A 25 27.38 16.84 -3.40
CA LYS A 25 26.43 17.05 -2.30
C LYS A 25 25.96 15.72 -1.69
N LYS A 26 25.74 15.71 -0.37
CA LYS A 26 25.02 14.61 0.29
C LYS A 26 23.55 14.63 -0.15
N VAL A 27 23.05 13.49 -0.63
CA VAL A 27 21.68 13.36 -1.15
C VAL A 27 20.86 12.45 -0.24
N GLN A 28 19.72 12.97 0.23
CA GLN A 28 18.68 12.20 0.91
C GLN A 28 17.56 11.90 -0.09
N ILE A 29 17.19 10.63 -0.23
CA ILE A 29 16.14 10.18 -1.14
C ILE A 29 14.89 9.81 -0.34
N GLY A 30 13.76 10.45 -0.66
CA GLY A 30 12.44 10.05 -0.18
C GLY A 30 11.73 9.17 -1.20
N ILE A 31 11.08 8.11 -0.74
CA ILE A 31 10.29 7.20 -1.60
C ILE A 31 8.93 6.95 -0.93
N GLU A 32 7.85 6.98 -1.71
CA GLU A 32 6.56 6.48 -1.25
C GLU A 32 6.51 4.94 -1.27
N ALA A 33 6.00 4.32 -0.21
CA ALA A 33 5.94 2.87 -0.10
C ALA A 33 4.95 2.23 -1.11
N CYS A 34 5.44 1.83 -2.27
CA CYS A 34 4.68 1.14 -3.31
C CYS A 34 5.23 -0.28 -3.60
N ALA A 35 4.65 -0.98 -4.58
CA ALA A 35 5.04 -2.35 -4.95
C ALA A 35 6.53 -2.50 -5.29
N THR A 36 7.14 -1.49 -5.93
CA THR A 36 8.55 -1.50 -6.34
C THR A 36 9.49 -0.83 -5.32
N SER A 37 8.93 -0.12 -4.34
CA SER A 37 9.71 0.67 -3.36
C SER A 37 10.74 -0.16 -2.61
N ALA A 38 10.42 -1.42 -2.28
CA ALA A 38 11.32 -2.30 -1.54
C ALA A 38 12.60 -2.62 -2.32
N ALA A 39 12.47 -2.96 -3.60
CA ALA A 39 13.60 -3.25 -4.48
C ALA A 39 14.40 -1.97 -4.76
N LEU A 40 13.71 -0.87 -5.08
CA LEU A 40 14.33 0.41 -5.36
C LEU A 40 15.13 0.94 -4.16
N THR A 41 14.53 0.94 -2.97
CA THR A 41 15.17 1.37 -1.72
C THR A 41 16.41 0.52 -1.42
N ARG A 42 16.32 -0.81 -1.56
CA ARG A 42 17.46 -1.70 -1.32
C ARG A 42 18.61 -1.42 -2.26
N ASN A 43 18.33 -1.28 -3.55
CA ASN A 43 19.35 -1.07 -4.57
C ASN A 43 20.00 0.31 -4.46
N LEU A 44 19.22 1.36 -4.17
CA LEU A 44 19.77 2.69 -3.91
C LEU A 44 20.63 2.73 -2.64
N ARG A 45 20.22 2.04 -1.56
CA ARG A 45 21.06 1.89 -0.36
C ARG A 45 22.37 1.15 -0.66
N ARG A 46 22.35 0.13 -1.54
CA ARG A 46 23.56 -0.58 -1.99
C ARG A 46 24.52 0.30 -2.78
N LEU A 47 24.00 1.28 -3.51
CA LEU A 47 24.80 2.30 -4.20
C LEU A 47 25.33 3.40 -3.24
N GLY A 48 25.05 3.30 -1.94
CA GLY A 48 25.55 4.23 -0.93
C GLY A 48 24.63 5.40 -0.59
N TYR A 49 23.40 5.44 -1.15
CA TYR A 49 22.48 6.54 -0.88
C TYR A 49 21.72 6.37 0.44
N ALA A 50 21.47 7.51 1.11
CA ALA A 50 20.55 7.58 2.23
C ALA A 50 19.11 7.65 1.72
N VAL A 51 18.32 6.60 2.00
CA VAL A 51 16.95 6.45 1.46
C VAL A 51 15.96 6.23 2.58
N SER A 52 14.88 6.99 2.58
CA SER A 52 13.74 6.87 3.51
C SER A 52 12.47 6.52 2.72
N ALA A 53 11.83 5.40 3.06
CA ALA A 53 10.53 5.02 2.50
C ALA A 53 9.41 5.44 3.45
N PHE A 54 8.39 6.14 2.97
CA PHE A 54 7.31 6.70 3.80
C PHE A 54 5.98 5.98 3.59
N ASP A 55 5.17 5.92 4.65
CA ASP A 55 3.81 5.34 4.59
C ASP A 55 2.89 6.19 3.68
N CYS A 56 2.22 5.55 2.72
CA CYS A 56 1.37 6.24 1.76
C CYS A 56 0.23 7.04 2.41
N ALA A 57 -0.38 6.51 3.48
CA ALA A 57 -1.52 7.19 4.09
C ALA A 57 -1.07 8.47 4.81
N GLN A 58 0.03 8.40 5.55
CA GLN A 58 0.59 9.59 6.19
C GLN A 58 1.14 10.58 5.16
N LEU A 59 1.81 10.09 4.11
CA LEU A 59 2.34 10.94 3.04
C LEU A 59 1.22 11.63 2.26
N LYS A 60 0.08 10.97 2.05
CA LYS A 60 -1.11 11.57 1.46
C LYS A 60 -1.68 12.69 2.34
N SER A 61 -1.77 12.46 3.65
CA SER A 61 -2.19 13.52 4.60
C SER A 61 -1.20 14.68 4.59
N PHE A 62 0.11 14.43 4.52
CA PHE A 62 1.12 15.47 4.41
C PHE A 62 1.02 16.25 3.09
N ALA A 63 0.82 15.55 1.97
CA ALA A 63 0.66 16.16 0.65
C ALA A 63 -0.59 17.03 0.55
N SER A 64 -1.66 16.72 1.30
CA SER A 64 -2.89 17.53 1.31
C SER A 64 -2.75 18.95 1.86
N ILE A 65 -1.62 19.28 2.50
CA ILE A 65 -1.27 20.66 2.86
C ILE A 65 -1.16 21.53 1.60
N ARG A 66 -0.84 20.94 0.44
CA ARG A 66 -0.77 21.65 -0.84
C ARG A 66 -2.15 21.72 -1.50
N ARG A 67 -2.54 22.93 -1.93
CA ARG A 67 -3.86 23.21 -2.54
C ARG A 67 -4.11 22.48 -3.86
N SER A 68 -3.07 22.21 -4.66
CA SER A 68 -3.20 21.59 -5.98
C SER A 68 -2.45 20.27 -6.08
N LYS A 69 -3.12 19.21 -6.53
CA LYS A 69 -2.50 17.91 -6.80
C LYS A 69 -1.84 17.92 -8.18
N THR A 70 -0.52 17.81 -8.21
CA THR A 70 0.29 17.66 -9.43
C THR A 70 1.46 16.75 -9.14
N ASP A 71 2.00 16.06 -10.15
CA ASP A 71 3.17 15.18 -9.97
C ASP A 71 4.38 15.94 -9.39
N ALA A 72 4.51 17.22 -9.74
CA ALA A 72 5.52 18.13 -9.18
C ALA A 72 5.34 18.37 -7.68
N ASN A 73 4.10 18.62 -7.26
CA ASN A 73 3.77 18.82 -5.85
C ASN A 73 3.87 17.52 -5.05
N ASP A 74 3.54 16.37 -5.65
CA ASP A 74 3.71 15.06 -5.03
C ASP A 74 5.22 14.77 -4.81
N ALA A 75 6.06 14.93 -5.84
CA ALA A 75 7.51 14.78 -5.74
C ALA A 75 8.12 15.75 -4.70
N ARG A 76 7.68 17.01 -4.69
CA ARG A 76 8.14 18.00 -3.71
C ARG A 76 7.69 17.67 -2.29
N SER A 77 6.49 17.13 -2.10
CA SER A 77 6.01 16.66 -0.79
C SER A 77 6.85 15.51 -0.26
N ILE A 78 7.22 14.55 -1.12
CA ILE A 78 8.13 13.45 -0.78
C ILE A 78 9.53 13.99 -0.42
N ALA A 79 10.04 14.95 -1.19
CA ALA A 79 11.34 15.57 -0.92
C ALA A 79 11.35 16.37 0.40
N ASP A 80 10.29 17.12 0.68
CA ASP A 80 10.16 17.87 1.93
C ASP A 80 9.97 16.92 3.13
N ALA A 81 9.20 15.84 2.98
CA ALA A 81 9.13 14.76 3.97
C ALA A 81 10.51 14.13 4.25
N ALA A 82 11.29 13.86 3.21
CA ALA A 82 12.66 13.35 3.33
C ALA A 82 13.58 14.33 4.06
N ARG A 83 13.41 15.64 3.83
CA ARG A 83 14.19 16.70 4.49
C ARG A 83 13.83 16.85 5.97
N LEU A 84 12.54 16.82 6.30
CA LEU A 84 12.05 16.97 7.67
C LEU A 84 12.30 15.72 8.54
N GLY A 85 12.51 14.56 7.90
CA GLY A 85 12.94 13.33 8.56
C GLY A 85 11.82 12.60 9.33
N ARG A 86 12.25 11.63 10.16
CA ARG A 86 11.36 10.72 10.92
C ARG A 86 10.45 11.39 11.94
N ASN A 87 10.72 12.66 12.27
CA ASN A 87 9.96 13.43 13.25
C ASN A 87 8.59 13.85 12.72
N VAL A 88 8.41 13.86 11.39
CA VAL A 88 7.16 14.28 10.74
C VAL A 88 6.38 13.09 10.18
N LEU A 89 7.05 12.12 9.56
CA LEU A 89 6.43 10.92 9.00
C LEU A 89 7.13 9.64 9.42
N VAL A 90 6.35 8.57 9.59
CA VAL A 90 6.86 7.26 9.94
C VAL A 90 7.55 6.62 8.74
N GLU A 91 8.82 6.25 8.91
CA GLU A 91 9.55 5.45 7.93
C GLU A 91 9.04 4.01 7.94
N VAL A 92 8.74 3.49 6.75
CA VAL A 92 8.31 2.10 6.54
C VAL A 92 9.50 1.18 6.70
N HIS A 93 9.33 0.17 7.54
CA HIS A 93 10.31 -0.89 7.71
C HIS A 93 10.46 -1.74 6.45
N LEU A 94 11.64 -1.66 5.84
CA LEU A 94 11.98 -2.46 4.68
C LEU A 94 12.34 -3.87 5.13
N LYS A 95 11.50 -4.84 4.75
CA LYS A 95 11.73 -6.22 5.11
C LYS A 95 12.93 -6.83 4.38
N SER A 96 13.61 -7.76 5.06
CA SER A 96 14.66 -8.57 4.44
C SER A 96 14.08 -9.45 3.32
N PRO A 97 14.89 -9.84 2.32
CA PRO A 97 14.45 -10.76 1.26
C PRO A 97 13.83 -12.06 1.79
N SER A 98 14.41 -12.65 2.83
CA SER A 98 13.90 -13.88 3.46
C SER A 98 12.52 -13.66 4.10
N CYS A 99 12.33 -12.58 4.87
CA CYS A 99 11.02 -12.25 5.43
C CYS A 99 9.98 -11.92 4.35
N MET A 100 10.37 -11.25 3.27
CA MET A 100 9.47 -11.02 2.14
C MET A 100 9.04 -12.33 1.47
N ALA A 101 9.97 -13.28 1.30
CA ALA A 101 9.67 -14.60 0.74
C ALA A 101 8.67 -15.37 1.62
N LEU A 102 8.86 -15.41 2.94
CA LEU A 102 7.91 -16.01 3.88
C LEU A 102 6.51 -15.40 3.75
N ARG A 103 6.45 -14.07 3.63
CA ARG A 103 5.19 -13.35 3.47
C ARG A 103 4.53 -13.60 2.13
N ALA A 104 5.30 -13.76 1.07
CA ALA A 104 4.79 -14.15 -0.24
C ALA A 104 4.12 -15.53 -0.18
N ILE A 105 4.77 -16.51 0.46
CA ILE A 105 4.19 -17.85 0.69
C ILE A 105 2.91 -17.76 1.51
N LEU A 106 2.91 -17.01 2.62
CA LEU A 106 1.72 -16.78 3.45
C LEU A 106 0.56 -16.16 2.66
N ALA A 107 0.85 -15.13 1.84
CA ALA A 107 -0.14 -14.45 1.02
C ALA A 107 -0.70 -15.37 -0.07
N ALA A 108 0.17 -16.12 -0.75
CA ALA A 108 -0.21 -17.09 -1.76
C ALA A 108 -1.12 -18.19 -1.16
N ARG A 109 -0.73 -18.77 -0.02
CA ARG A 109 -1.58 -19.71 0.73
C ARG A 109 -2.92 -19.10 1.10
N HIS A 110 -2.93 -17.89 1.66
CA HIS A 110 -4.17 -17.23 2.07
C HIS A 110 -5.13 -17.04 0.89
N ASN A 111 -4.60 -16.66 -0.28
CA ASN A 111 -5.38 -16.50 -1.50
C ASN A 111 -5.89 -17.84 -2.04
N LEU A 112 -5.07 -18.90 -2.08
CA LEU A 112 -5.52 -20.23 -2.51
C LEU A 112 -6.63 -20.77 -1.61
N VAL A 113 -6.50 -20.65 -0.28
CA VAL A 113 -7.55 -21.07 0.64
C VAL A 113 -8.84 -20.28 0.43
N LYS A 114 -8.74 -18.98 0.14
CA LYS A 114 -9.90 -18.13 -0.17
C LYS A 114 -10.57 -18.54 -1.49
N GLN A 115 -9.78 -18.75 -2.54
CA GLN A 115 -10.25 -19.19 -3.85
C GLN A 115 -10.92 -20.57 -3.74
N ARG A 116 -10.27 -21.52 -3.08
CA ARG A 116 -10.82 -22.85 -2.81
C ARG A 116 -12.18 -22.78 -2.16
N LYS A 117 -12.32 -22.03 -1.06
CA LYS A 117 -13.62 -21.85 -0.39
C LYS A 117 -14.67 -21.24 -1.32
N GLY A 118 -14.28 -20.30 -2.18
CA GLY A 118 -15.16 -19.74 -3.21
C GLY A 118 -15.65 -20.81 -4.18
N THR A 119 -14.74 -21.65 -4.69
CA THR A 119 -15.05 -22.77 -5.58
C THR A 119 -15.95 -23.80 -4.89
N GLU A 120 -15.64 -24.19 -3.66
CA GLU A 120 -16.47 -25.13 -2.89
C GLU A 120 -17.86 -24.56 -2.56
N HIS A 121 -17.98 -23.24 -2.37
CA HIS A 121 -19.27 -22.57 -2.22
C HIS A 121 -20.05 -22.53 -3.54
N LEU A 122 -19.37 -22.33 -4.67
CA LEU A 122 -19.98 -22.37 -6.00
C LEU A 122 -20.55 -23.77 -6.30
N ILE A 123 -19.76 -24.83 -6.05
CA ILE A 123 -20.22 -26.22 -6.14
C ILE A 123 -21.47 -26.44 -5.29
N ARG A 124 -21.45 -26.00 -4.02
CA ARG A 124 -22.63 -26.08 -3.15
C ARG A 124 -23.80 -25.31 -3.73
N SER A 125 -23.60 -24.11 -4.26
CA SER A 125 -24.66 -23.28 -4.83
C SER A 125 -25.37 -23.98 -5.99
N TYR A 126 -24.65 -24.72 -6.83
CA TYR A 126 -25.26 -25.50 -7.89
C TYR A 126 -26.16 -26.61 -7.34
N PHE A 127 -25.73 -27.34 -6.31
CA PHE A 127 -26.58 -28.35 -5.69
C PHE A 127 -27.86 -27.77 -5.07
N HIS A 128 -27.81 -26.55 -4.52
CA HIS A 128 -29.01 -25.90 -3.98
C HIS A 128 -30.08 -25.60 -5.05
N LEU A 129 -29.70 -25.44 -6.32
CA LEU A 129 -30.67 -25.27 -7.42
C LEU A 129 -31.53 -26.53 -7.63
N TYR A 130 -31.01 -27.69 -7.26
CA TYR A 130 -31.68 -28.99 -7.34
C TYR A 130 -32.29 -29.41 -6.00
N GLY A 131 -32.46 -28.49 -5.05
CA GLY A 131 -33.03 -28.77 -3.73
C GLY A 131 -32.14 -29.62 -2.81
N THR A 132 -30.91 -29.96 -3.24
CA THR A 132 -29.98 -30.75 -2.46
C THR A 132 -28.85 -29.89 -1.90
N SER A 133 -28.10 -30.42 -0.93
CA SER A 133 -26.93 -29.75 -0.42
C SER A 133 -25.89 -30.76 0.03
N ILE A 134 -24.62 -30.37 -0.16
CA ILE A 134 -23.51 -31.04 0.49
C ILE A 134 -23.43 -30.47 1.91
N GLY A 135 -23.72 -31.32 2.91
CA GLY A 135 -23.76 -30.94 4.31
C GLY A 135 -22.58 -30.06 4.75
N THR A 136 -22.85 -29.07 5.59
CA THR A 136 -21.87 -28.08 6.07
C THR A 136 -20.75 -28.68 6.93
N ARG A 137 -20.89 -29.93 7.35
CA ARG A 137 -19.94 -30.68 8.22
C ARG A 137 -19.10 -31.71 7.47
N ILE A 138 -18.75 -31.48 6.20
CA ILE A 138 -17.53 -32.10 5.67
C ILE A 138 -16.36 -31.51 6.47
N THR A 139 -15.94 -32.21 7.52
CA THR A 139 -14.72 -31.86 8.26
C THR A 139 -13.55 -31.87 7.29
N ALA A 140 -12.48 -31.10 7.57
CA ALA A 140 -11.28 -31.07 6.71
C ALA A 140 -10.64 -32.45 6.47
N ALA A 141 -11.02 -33.46 7.26
CA ALA A 141 -10.61 -34.86 7.11
C ALA A 141 -11.37 -35.61 6.00
N HIS A 142 -12.58 -35.18 5.64
CA HIS A 142 -13.35 -35.77 4.54
C HIS A 142 -13.01 -35.06 3.23
N ARG A 143 -12.55 -35.82 2.24
CA ARG A 143 -12.36 -35.30 0.88
C ARG A 143 -13.75 -34.87 0.34
N LEU A 144 -13.82 -33.72 -0.34
CA LEU A 144 -15.07 -33.20 -0.89
C LEU A 144 -15.62 -34.12 -1.99
N ARG A 145 -14.74 -34.80 -2.73
CA ARG A 145 -15.04 -35.59 -3.91
C ARG A 145 -16.12 -36.67 -3.69
N PRO A 146 -16.03 -37.59 -2.71
CA PRO A 146 -17.09 -38.59 -2.47
C PRO A 146 -18.48 -37.97 -2.28
N HIS A 147 -18.57 -36.87 -1.54
CA HIS A 147 -19.85 -36.20 -1.32
C HIS A 147 -20.39 -35.53 -2.60
N VAL A 148 -19.51 -35.00 -3.44
CA VAL A 148 -19.89 -34.46 -4.75
C VAL A 148 -20.40 -35.56 -5.66
N LEU A 149 -19.68 -36.68 -5.78
CA LEU A 149 -20.06 -37.80 -6.62
C LEU A 149 -21.42 -38.37 -6.22
N ASN A 150 -21.63 -38.64 -4.91
CA ASN A 150 -22.92 -39.12 -4.44
C ASN A 150 -24.08 -38.17 -4.78
N ARG A 151 -23.87 -36.84 -4.66
CA ARG A 151 -24.91 -35.86 -5.02
C ARG A 151 -25.15 -35.78 -6.53
N LEU A 152 -24.12 -35.98 -7.35
CA LEU A 152 -24.28 -36.05 -8.79
C LEU A 152 -25.10 -37.29 -9.18
N ASP A 153 -24.84 -38.45 -8.56
CA ASP A 153 -25.59 -39.69 -8.81
C ASP A 153 -27.05 -39.57 -8.38
N GLU A 154 -27.32 -38.97 -7.22
CA GLU A 154 -28.69 -38.70 -6.73
C GLU A 154 -29.47 -37.78 -7.68
N ILE A 155 -28.88 -36.64 -8.08
CA ILE A 155 -29.55 -35.71 -9.01
C ILE A 155 -29.81 -36.40 -10.35
N ARG A 156 -28.85 -37.15 -10.87
CA ARG A 156 -29.02 -37.88 -12.11
C ARG A 156 -30.14 -38.91 -12.03
N ALA A 157 -30.31 -39.57 -10.89
CA ALA A 157 -31.39 -40.51 -10.66
C ALA A 157 -32.77 -39.83 -10.53
N GLU A 158 -32.83 -38.65 -9.91
CA GLU A 158 -34.08 -37.92 -9.66
C GLU A 158 -34.57 -37.10 -10.86
N THR A 159 -33.66 -36.42 -11.56
CA THR A 159 -33.99 -35.46 -12.64
C THR A 159 -33.62 -35.96 -14.04
N GLY A 160 -32.77 -36.99 -14.14
CA GLY A 160 -32.18 -37.43 -15.40
C GLY A 160 -31.06 -36.53 -15.95
N GLU A 161 -30.76 -35.41 -15.28
CA GLU A 161 -29.72 -34.47 -15.71
C GLU A 161 -28.32 -34.87 -15.21
N ASP A 162 -27.31 -34.76 -16.08
CA ASP A 162 -25.91 -34.97 -15.71
C ASP A 162 -25.17 -33.64 -15.51
N LEU A 163 -24.92 -33.29 -14.24
CA LEU A 163 -24.16 -32.09 -13.87
C LEU A 163 -22.65 -32.32 -13.80
N SER A 164 -22.17 -33.55 -14.04
CA SER A 164 -20.75 -33.90 -13.93
C SER A 164 -19.86 -33.01 -14.80
N PRO A 165 -20.20 -32.69 -16.08
CA PRO A 165 -19.38 -31.82 -16.92
C PRO A 165 -19.17 -30.41 -16.35
N LEU A 166 -20.13 -29.91 -15.55
CA LEU A 166 -20.07 -28.60 -14.91
C LEU A 166 -19.30 -28.66 -13.57
N ILE A 167 -19.60 -29.66 -12.74
CA ILE A 167 -19.13 -29.72 -11.35
C ILE A 167 -17.72 -30.30 -11.22
N MET A 168 -17.37 -31.29 -12.05
CA MET A 168 -16.07 -31.98 -11.93
C MET A 168 -14.87 -31.05 -12.16
N PRO A 169 -14.84 -30.14 -13.15
CA PRO A 169 -13.74 -29.19 -13.29
C PRO A 169 -13.58 -28.25 -12.09
N LEU A 170 -14.70 -27.84 -11.47
CA LEU A 170 -14.68 -27.00 -10.26
C LEU A 170 -14.12 -27.79 -9.07
N LEU A 171 -14.51 -29.05 -8.93
CA LEU A 171 -14.01 -29.92 -7.89
C LEU A 171 -12.50 -30.12 -8.05
N GLU A 172 -12.03 -30.48 -9.23
CA GLU A 172 -10.60 -30.66 -9.54
C GLU A 172 -9.78 -29.40 -9.23
N MET A 173 -10.29 -28.23 -9.60
CA MET A 173 -9.68 -26.95 -9.24
C MET A 173 -9.58 -26.77 -7.72
N ALA A 174 -10.65 -27.07 -6.97
CA ALA A 174 -10.64 -26.96 -5.51
C ALA A 174 -9.66 -27.96 -4.85
N GLU A 175 -9.51 -29.16 -5.42
CA GLU A 175 -8.56 -30.17 -4.96
C GLU A 175 -7.11 -29.77 -5.24
N CYS A 176 -6.81 -29.28 -6.43
CA CYS A 176 -5.49 -28.74 -6.77
C CYS A 176 -5.11 -27.57 -5.84
N GLN A 177 -6.04 -26.65 -5.60
CA GLN A 177 -5.82 -25.53 -4.66
C GLN A 177 -5.59 -26.01 -3.22
N ARG A 178 -6.26 -27.08 -2.79
CA ARG A 178 -6.03 -27.72 -1.48
C ARG A 178 -4.60 -28.24 -1.39
N GLU A 179 -4.18 -29.07 -2.34
CA GLU A 179 -2.85 -29.68 -2.36
C GLU A 179 -1.73 -28.64 -2.35
N LEU A 180 -1.83 -27.61 -3.21
CA LEU A 180 -0.87 -26.52 -3.24
C LEU A 180 -0.82 -25.74 -1.92
N SER A 181 -1.98 -25.47 -1.31
CA SER A 181 -2.04 -24.79 -0.01
C SER A 181 -1.42 -25.61 1.12
N GLU A 182 -1.56 -26.93 1.08
CA GLU A 182 -0.98 -27.86 2.05
C GLU A 182 0.56 -27.95 1.90
N ARG A 183 1.08 -27.98 0.67
CA ARG A 183 2.53 -27.93 0.42
C ARG A 183 3.17 -26.67 1.01
N TRP A 184 2.56 -25.50 0.81
CA TRP A 184 3.05 -24.28 1.43
C TRP A 184 2.90 -24.26 2.95
N GLU A 185 1.82 -24.85 3.48
CA GLU A 185 1.65 -24.98 4.92
C GLU A 185 2.71 -25.89 5.57
N GLN A 186 3.10 -26.97 4.90
CA GLN A 186 4.22 -27.83 5.33
C GLN A 186 5.54 -27.06 5.35
N SER A 187 5.84 -26.27 4.30
CA SER A 187 7.04 -25.42 4.25
C SER A 187 7.05 -24.38 5.38
N LEU A 188 5.94 -23.70 5.62
CA LEU A 188 5.81 -22.74 6.72
C LEU A 188 5.89 -23.41 8.09
N LYS A 189 5.36 -24.64 8.23
CA LYS A 189 5.46 -25.44 9.46
C LYS A 189 6.91 -25.80 9.75
N LYS A 190 7.66 -26.25 8.74
CA LYS A 190 9.09 -26.54 8.86
C LYS A 190 9.87 -25.31 9.34
N PHE A 191 9.64 -24.15 8.71
CA PHE A 191 10.26 -22.90 9.18
C PHE A 191 9.88 -22.58 10.62
N ALA A 192 8.61 -22.74 11.00
CA ALA A 192 8.14 -22.43 12.34
C ALA A 192 8.79 -23.30 13.43
N THR A 193 9.15 -24.55 13.10
CA THR A 193 9.80 -25.49 14.02
C THR A 193 11.33 -25.35 14.06
N GLU A 194 11.94 -24.81 13.01
CA GLU A 194 13.40 -24.58 12.95
C GLU A 194 13.79 -23.23 13.57
N ASP A 195 12.94 -22.21 13.43
CA ASP A 195 13.17 -20.90 14.02
C ASP A 195 12.87 -20.90 15.53
N LYS A 196 13.85 -20.48 16.34
CA LYS A 196 13.74 -20.47 17.82
C LYS A 196 12.60 -19.58 18.30
N THR A 197 12.34 -18.46 17.62
CA THR A 197 11.30 -17.51 18.03
C THR A 197 9.91 -18.06 17.71
N CYS A 198 9.72 -18.57 16.50
CA CYS A 198 8.47 -19.22 16.11
C CYS A 198 8.16 -20.44 16.98
N THR A 199 9.19 -21.22 17.34
CA THR A 199 9.05 -22.35 18.26
C THR A 199 8.53 -21.92 19.63
N ARG A 200 9.04 -20.80 20.19
CA ARG A 200 8.47 -20.22 21.41
C ARG A 200 7.01 -19.80 21.24
N PHE A 201 6.63 -19.23 20.09
CA PHE A 201 5.24 -18.86 19.82
C PHE A 201 4.29 -20.05 19.78
N LEU A 202 4.76 -21.21 19.29
CA LEU A 202 3.97 -22.44 19.25
C LEU A 202 3.62 -22.99 20.64
N ALA A 203 4.36 -22.61 21.68
CA ALA A 203 4.02 -22.98 23.07
C ALA A 203 2.76 -22.29 23.58
N VAL A 204 2.32 -21.20 22.95
CA VAL A 204 1.10 -20.48 23.34
C VAL A 204 -0.13 -21.22 22.79
N PRO A 205 -1.06 -21.69 23.64
CA PRO A 205 -2.21 -22.42 23.14
C PRO A 205 -3.06 -21.57 22.17
N GLY A 206 -3.54 -22.21 21.11
CA GLY A 206 -4.26 -21.55 20.01
C GLY A 206 -3.35 -20.95 18.92
N VAL A 207 -2.04 -20.79 19.16
CA VAL A 207 -1.09 -20.32 18.14
C VAL A 207 -0.52 -21.50 17.35
N GLY A 208 -0.93 -21.61 16.10
CA GLY A 208 -0.38 -22.59 15.15
C GLY A 208 0.75 -22.03 14.28
N PRO A 209 1.44 -22.88 13.48
CA PRO A 209 2.58 -22.50 12.65
C PRO A 209 2.32 -21.32 11.73
N ILE A 210 1.17 -21.31 11.03
CA ILE A 210 0.80 -20.20 10.14
C ILE A 210 0.70 -18.87 10.90
N THR A 211 0.16 -18.88 12.13
CA THR A 211 0.04 -17.67 12.94
C THR A 211 1.41 -17.22 13.45
N ALA A 212 2.25 -18.16 13.91
CA ALA A 212 3.60 -17.88 14.38
C ALA A 212 4.44 -17.20 13.29
N VAL A 213 4.54 -17.81 12.09
CA VAL A 213 5.32 -17.25 10.97
C VAL A 213 4.71 -15.95 10.46
N SER A 214 3.38 -15.83 10.46
CA SER A 214 2.71 -14.59 10.06
C SER A 214 2.99 -13.43 11.00
N PHE A 215 3.04 -13.69 12.32
CA PHE A 215 3.36 -12.68 13.32
C PHE A 215 4.84 -12.29 13.24
N TYR A 216 5.72 -13.31 13.25
CA TYR A 216 7.18 -13.16 13.09
C TYR A 216 7.52 -12.30 11.88
N SER A 217 7.10 -12.72 10.69
CA SER A 217 7.45 -12.05 9.44
C SER A 217 6.80 -10.66 9.29
N ALA A 218 5.71 -10.36 10.00
CA ALA A 218 5.08 -9.05 9.94
C ALA A 218 5.89 -7.98 10.69
N ILE A 219 6.42 -8.35 11.86
CA ILE A 219 7.23 -7.49 12.72
C ILE A 219 8.68 -7.48 12.26
N GLU A 220 9.25 -8.66 12.00
CA GLU A 220 10.64 -9.00 11.66
C GLU A 220 11.69 -8.57 12.68
N ASP A 221 11.64 -7.32 13.10
CA ASP A 221 12.57 -6.72 14.06
C ASP A 221 11.79 -6.22 15.28
N PRO A 222 11.95 -6.86 16.45
CA PRO A 222 11.25 -6.47 17.66
C PRO A 222 11.74 -5.14 18.24
N SER A 223 12.99 -4.71 17.95
CA SER A 223 13.56 -3.47 18.49
C SER A 223 12.81 -2.21 18.04
N ARG A 224 12.02 -2.33 16.97
CA ARG A 224 11.20 -1.25 16.40
C ARG A 224 10.05 -0.79 17.27
N PHE A 225 9.68 -1.57 18.27
CA PHE A 225 8.57 -1.25 19.16
C PHE A 225 9.11 -0.92 20.55
N SER A 226 8.85 0.29 21.02
CA SER A 226 9.23 0.72 22.36
C SER A 226 8.40 0.03 23.44
N ARG A 227 7.11 -0.22 23.17
CA ARG A 227 6.20 -0.90 24.08
C ARG A 227 5.51 -2.08 23.42
N SER A 228 5.36 -3.17 24.17
CA SER A 228 4.64 -4.37 23.72
C SER A 228 3.16 -4.09 23.40
N SER A 229 2.56 -3.10 24.06
CA SER A 229 1.19 -2.65 23.81
C SER A 229 0.96 -2.08 22.41
N ASP A 230 2.02 -1.56 21.77
CA ASP A 230 1.91 -0.84 20.50
C ASP A 230 1.74 -1.81 19.33
N VAL A 231 2.14 -3.07 19.51
CA VAL A 231 1.97 -4.14 18.51
C VAL A 231 0.50 -4.40 18.22
N GLY A 232 -0.36 -4.31 19.24
CA GLY A 232 -1.81 -4.42 19.03
C GLY A 232 -2.36 -3.30 18.15
N ALA A 233 -1.85 -2.08 18.29
CA ALA A 233 -2.23 -0.94 17.45
C ALA A 233 -1.67 -1.09 16.03
N TYR A 234 -0.45 -1.60 15.88
CA TYR A 234 0.19 -1.90 14.59
C TYR A 234 -0.62 -2.88 13.74
N PHE A 235 -1.24 -3.89 14.36
CA PHE A 235 -2.16 -4.80 13.66
C PHE A 235 -3.60 -4.30 13.57
N GLY A 236 -3.87 -3.09 14.05
CA GLY A 236 -5.18 -2.45 14.01
C GLY A 236 -6.24 -3.14 14.87
N LEU A 237 -5.82 -3.72 16.01
CA LEU A 237 -6.66 -4.40 17.00
C LEU A 237 -7.13 -3.46 18.12
N THR A 238 -6.75 -2.18 18.06
CA THR A 238 -7.19 -1.14 19.00
C THR A 238 -8.45 -0.44 18.50
N PRO A 239 -9.36 -0.01 19.39
CA PRO A 239 -10.53 0.78 19.00
C PRO A 239 -10.10 2.14 18.45
N LYS A 240 -10.85 2.67 17.49
CA LYS A 240 -10.80 4.09 17.12
C LYS A 240 -11.32 4.92 18.28
N ILE A 241 -10.59 5.96 18.65
CA ILE A 241 -10.94 6.86 19.74
C ILE A 241 -11.22 8.23 19.12
N HIS A 242 -12.40 8.78 19.40
CA HIS A 242 -12.74 10.18 19.11
C HIS A 242 -12.91 10.91 20.43
N ILE A 243 -12.12 11.96 20.64
CA ILE A 243 -12.17 12.83 21.81
C ILE A 243 -12.48 14.24 21.29
N SER A 244 -13.60 14.81 21.74
CA SER A 244 -14.02 16.17 21.41
C SER A 244 -14.74 16.78 22.61
N GLY A 245 -14.39 17.99 23.01
CA GLY A 245 -15.09 18.73 24.08
C GLY A 245 -15.26 17.96 25.40
N GLY A 246 -14.26 17.16 25.81
CA GLY A 246 -14.31 16.35 27.04
C GLY A 246 -15.00 14.98 26.92
N ALA A 247 -15.76 14.72 25.85
CA ALA A 247 -16.40 13.42 25.63
C ALA A 247 -15.48 12.45 24.85
N GLN A 248 -15.32 11.23 25.37
CA GLN A 248 -14.57 10.16 24.70
C GLN A 248 -15.53 9.09 24.16
N ARG A 249 -15.54 8.89 22.84
CA ARG A 249 -16.29 7.80 22.18
C ARG A 249 -15.33 6.74 21.63
N LYS A 250 -15.56 5.48 22.00
CA LYS A 250 -14.81 4.32 21.49
C LYS A 250 -15.60 3.65 20.35
N GLY A 251 -15.04 3.64 19.16
CA GLY A 251 -15.65 3.06 17.96
C GLY A 251 -15.17 1.63 17.65
N GLN A 252 -15.33 1.22 16.40
CA GLN A 252 -14.77 -0.03 15.88
C GLN A 252 -13.24 -0.03 15.94
N ILE A 253 -12.62 -1.21 15.82
CA ILE A 253 -11.16 -1.30 15.67
C ILE A 253 -10.66 -0.53 14.44
N THR A 254 -9.42 -0.04 14.49
CA THR A 254 -8.84 0.75 13.39
C THR A 254 -8.71 -0.05 12.10
N LYS A 255 -8.49 -1.37 12.19
CA LYS A 255 -8.18 -2.27 11.06
C LYS A 255 -6.92 -1.85 10.28
N ALA A 256 -6.10 -0.97 10.84
CA ALA A 256 -4.82 -0.54 10.28
C ALA A 256 -3.82 -1.70 10.16
N GLY A 257 -2.77 -1.50 9.36
CA GLY A 257 -1.70 -2.49 9.17
C GLY A 257 -2.13 -3.75 8.41
N ASN A 258 -1.39 -4.84 8.62
CA ASN A 258 -1.53 -6.03 7.78
C ASN A 258 -2.78 -6.86 8.08
N ARG A 259 -3.75 -6.85 7.14
CA ARG A 259 -5.03 -7.58 7.26
C ARG A 259 -4.86 -9.09 7.44
N MET A 260 -3.95 -9.73 6.71
CA MET A 260 -3.71 -11.18 6.77
C MET A 260 -3.18 -11.59 8.15
N THR A 261 -2.21 -10.87 8.68
CA THR A 261 -1.63 -11.16 10.00
C THR A 261 -2.67 -10.94 11.10
N ARG A 262 -3.45 -9.85 11.03
CA ARG A 262 -4.60 -9.64 11.91
C ARG A 262 -5.58 -10.81 11.85
N PHE A 263 -5.90 -11.32 10.66
CA PHE A 263 -6.77 -12.48 10.51
C PHE A 263 -6.19 -13.73 11.20
N HIS A 264 -4.90 -14.01 11.04
CA HIS A 264 -4.25 -15.15 11.72
C HIS A 264 -4.27 -15.01 13.24
N ILE A 265 -3.94 -13.84 13.79
CA ILE A 265 -3.98 -13.58 15.24
C ILE A 265 -5.40 -13.75 15.79
N VAL A 266 -6.42 -13.20 15.11
CA VAL A 266 -7.82 -13.35 15.52
C VAL A 266 -8.29 -14.81 15.42
N THR A 267 -7.77 -15.56 14.44
CA THR A 267 -8.04 -17.00 14.31
C THR A 267 -7.40 -17.79 15.45
N ALA A 268 -6.17 -17.47 15.85
CA ALA A 268 -5.50 -18.07 17.00
C ALA A 268 -6.25 -17.78 18.32
N ALA A 269 -6.69 -16.54 18.52
CA ALA A 269 -7.55 -16.18 19.64
C ALA A 269 -8.88 -16.96 19.64
N ASN A 270 -9.46 -17.20 18.46
CA ASN A 270 -10.66 -18.04 18.34
C ASN A 270 -10.38 -19.51 18.67
N ALA A 271 -9.24 -20.05 18.24
CA ALA A 271 -8.83 -21.41 18.55
C ALA A 271 -8.62 -21.59 20.06
N LEU A 272 -7.95 -20.63 20.71
CA LEU A 272 -7.75 -20.61 22.16
C LEU A 272 -9.10 -20.68 22.93
N LEU A 273 -10.11 -19.95 22.48
CA LEU A 273 -11.41 -19.87 23.15
C LEU A 273 -12.35 -21.05 22.86
N ASN A 274 -12.15 -21.81 21.79
CA ASN A 274 -13.10 -22.84 21.35
C ASN A 274 -12.50 -24.24 21.27
N ALA A 275 -11.29 -24.36 20.74
CA ALA A 275 -10.68 -25.65 20.40
C ALA A 275 -9.71 -26.13 21.48
N THR A 276 -9.08 -25.20 22.20
CA THR A 276 -8.10 -25.54 23.23
C THR A 276 -8.79 -25.92 24.55
N LYS A 277 -8.41 -27.08 25.09
CA LYS A 277 -8.83 -27.57 26.42
C LYS A 277 -7.90 -27.15 27.56
N THR A 278 -6.64 -26.82 27.24
CA THR A 278 -5.64 -26.33 28.19
C THR A 278 -6.11 -25.05 28.87
N GLN A 279 -6.18 -25.05 30.20
CA GLN A 279 -6.45 -23.87 30.99
C GLN A 279 -5.21 -22.97 31.04
N THR A 280 -5.42 -21.66 30.87
CA THR A 280 -4.39 -20.63 30.97
C THR A 280 -5.05 -19.34 31.43
N ALA A 281 -4.29 -18.47 32.11
CA ALA A 281 -4.79 -17.17 32.54
C ALA A 281 -5.31 -16.32 31.36
N LEU A 282 -4.76 -16.49 30.16
CA LEU A 282 -5.25 -15.80 28.96
C LEU A 282 -6.61 -16.35 28.50
N ARG A 283 -6.81 -17.66 28.57
CA ARG A 283 -8.07 -18.30 28.19
C ARG A 283 -9.17 -17.94 29.17
N ASP A 284 -8.89 -18.00 30.47
CA ASP A 284 -9.87 -17.74 31.53
C ASP A 284 -10.34 -16.28 31.48
N TRP A 285 -9.38 -15.34 31.43
CA TRP A 285 -9.69 -13.93 31.15
C TRP A 285 -10.47 -13.73 29.85
N GLY A 286 -10.15 -14.50 28.82
CA GLY A 286 -10.86 -14.48 27.55
C GLY A 286 -12.32 -14.90 27.69
N LEU A 287 -12.61 -15.97 28.44
CA LEU A 287 -13.96 -16.46 28.72
C LEU A 287 -14.77 -15.49 29.60
N GLU A 288 -14.14 -14.87 30.59
CA GLU A 288 -14.74 -13.77 31.36
C GLU A 288 -15.18 -12.62 30.42
N LYS A 289 -14.32 -12.25 29.46
CA LYS A 289 -14.71 -11.24 28.44
C LYS A 289 -15.81 -11.75 27.52
N VAL A 290 -15.88 -13.04 27.21
CA VAL A 290 -17.01 -13.59 26.43
C VAL A 290 -18.32 -13.37 27.18
N ALA A 291 -18.34 -13.63 28.50
CA ALA A 291 -19.51 -13.40 29.33
C ALA A 291 -19.87 -11.90 29.44
N ALA A 292 -18.89 -11.03 29.61
CA ALA A 292 -19.13 -9.61 29.85
C ALA A 292 -19.51 -8.78 28.61
N ILE A 293 -18.87 -9.03 27.45
CA ILE A 293 -19.01 -8.17 26.25
C ILE A 293 -19.37 -8.93 24.97
N GLY A 294 -19.64 -10.23 25.10
CA GLY A 294 -19.99 -11.11 23.99
C GLY A 294 -18.79 -11.61 23.19
N ARG A 295 -18.96 -12.79 22.58
CA ARG A 295 -17.87 -13.58 21.97
C ARG A 295 -17.09 -12.84 20.88
N ARG A 296 -17.77 -12.06 20.03
CA ARG A 296 -17.12 -11.35 18.91
C ARG A 296 -16.14 -10.29 19.40
N LYS A 297 -16.53 -9.49 20.40
CA LYS A 297 -15.67 -8.44 20.98
C LYS A 297 -14.57 -9.07 21.83
N ALA A 298 -14.90 -10.08 22.64
CA ALA A 298 -13.93 -10.82 23.46
C ALA A 298 -12.81 -11.44 22.62
N ARG A 299 -13.13 -12.06 21.47
CA ARG A 299 -12.13 -12.62 20.54
C ARG A 299 -11.10 -11.57 20.08
N VAL A 300 -11.55 -10.35 19.80
CA VAL A 300 -10.65 -9.25 19.40
C VAL A 300 -9.81 -8.76 20.58
N ALA A 301 -10.39 -8.70 21.78
CA ALA A 301 -9.66 -8.35 23.00
C ALA A 301 -8.56 -9.39 23.32
N VAL A 302 -8.88 -10.67 23.20
CA VAL A 302 -7.91 -11.79 23.32
C VAL A 302 -6.84 -11.71 22.25
N ALA A 303 -7.21 -11.44 20.99
CA ALA A 303 -6.23 -11.24 19.92
C ALA A 303 -5.24 -10.11 20.24
N ARG A 304 -5.71 -8.97 20.77
CA ARG A 304 -4.86 -7.85 21.19
C ARG A 304 -3.94 -8.21 22.36
N LYS A 305 -4.44 -8.95 23.35
CA LYS A 305 -3.61 -9.41 24.49
C LYS A 305 -2.58 -10.44 24.01
N LEU A 306 -2.97 -11.34 23.11
CA LEU A 306 -2.10 -12.32 22.47
C LEU A 306 -0.93 -11.66 21.72
N THR A 307 -1.15 -10.58 20.95
CA THR A 307 -0.02 -9.87 20.30
C THR A 307 0.97 -9.31 21.30
N THR A 308 0.48 -8.84 22.46
CA THR A 308 1.33 -8.29 23.52
C THR A 308 2.17 -9.39 24.16
N ILE A 309 1.58 -10.57 24.40
CA ILE A 309 2.26 -11.75 24.95
C ILE A 309 3.33 -12.25 23.98
N LEU A 310 2.96 -12.52 22.73
CA LEU A 310 3.90 -13.01 21.71
C LEU A 310 5.07 -12.06 21.51
N PHE A 311 4.81 -10.75 21.48
CA PHE A 311 5.88 -9.77 21.35
C PHE A 311 6.79 -9.73 22.57
N SER A 312 6.24 -9.80 23.79
CA SER A 312 7.05 -9.78 25.02
C SER A 312 7.96 -11.01 25.10
N MET A 313 7.41 -12.19 24.79
CA MET A 313 8.20 -13.44 24.67
C MET A 313 9.32 -13.34 23.63
N TRP A 314 9.09 -12.62 22.52
CA TRP A 314 10.12 -12.43 21.50
C TRP A 314 11.21 -11.47 21.99
N ARG A 315 10.82 -10.29 22.49
CA ARG A 315 11.75 -9.27 22.97
C ARG A 315 12.62 -9.78 24.11
N ASP A 316 12.02 -10.48 25.06
CA ASP A 316 12.69 -10.91 26.30
C ASP A 316 13.31 -12.31 26.17
N GLY A 317 13.04 -13.02 25.06
CA GLY A 317 13.53 -14.38 24.83
C GLY A 317 12.93 -15.44 25.75
N THR A 318 11.89 -15.10 26.51
CA THR A 318 11.31 -15.95 27.56
C THR A 318 10.33 -17.00 27.01
N PRO A 319 10.20 -18.16 27.67
CA PRO A 319 9.15 -19.13 27.35
C PRO A 319 7.76 -18.60 27.70
N TYR A 320 6.72 -19.23 27.15
CA TYR A 320 5.34 -18.92 27.53
C TYR A 320 5.05 -19.38 28.96
N GLN A 321 4.50 -18.48 29.78
CA GLN A 321 4.02 -18.80 31.13
C GLN A 321 2.48 -18.84 31.12
N PRO A 322 1.85 -20.02 31.31
CA PRO A 322 0.39 -20.16 31.30
C PRO A 322 -0.32 -19.34 32.39
N PHE A 323 0.31 -19.23 33.55
CA PHE A 323 -0.15 -18.46 34.71
C PHE A 323 1.02 -17.60 35.20
N PRO A 324 1.20 -16.39 34.66
CA PRO A 324 2.27 -15.50 35.09
C PRO A 324 2.00 -15.07 36.54
N GLN A 325 3.01 -15.17 37.39
CA GLN A 325 2.95 -14.62 38.74
C GLN A 325 2.89 -13.09 38.64
N ALA A 326 2.17 -12.45 39.58
CA ALA A 326 2.26 -11.00 39.70
C ALA A 326 3.74 -10.63 39.90
N PRO A 327 4.24 -9.57 39.25
CA PRO A 327 5.61 -9.15 39.47
C PRO A 327 5.79 -8.89 40.97
N GLU A 328 6.70 -9.64 41.61
CA GLU A 328 7.17 -9.30 42.95
C GLU A 328 7.62 -7.84 42.90
N ALA A 329 7.04 -7.01 43.77
CA ALA A 329 7.40 -5.61 43.85
C ALA A 329 8.88 -5.54 44.22
N GLN A 330 9.74 -5.30 43.23
CA GLN A 330 11.15 -5.06 43.46
C GLN A 330 11.28 -3.76 44.26
N SER A 331 11.41 -3.91 45.56
CA SER A 331 11.87 -2.87 46.48
C SER A 331 13.34 -2.62 46.21
N SER A 332 13.66 -1.71 45.29
CA SER A 332 14.98 -1.10 45.23
C SER A 332 14.89 0.25 44.54
N GLY A 333 15.12 1.29 45.33
CA GLY A 333 15.05 2.68 44.90
C GLY A 333 16.08 3.06 43.85
N SER A 334 15.66 3.95 42.95
CA SER A 334 16.48 5.05 42.47
C SER A 334 15.55 6.06 41.81
N ALA A 335 15.51 7.26 42.39
CA ALA A 335 14.75 8.38 41.90
C ALA A 335 15.37 8.88 40.59
N ALA A 336 14.63 8.75 39.49
CA ALA A 336 14.90 9.51 38.26
C ALA A 336 13.57 10.10 37.78
N GLY A 337 13.41 11.40 38.04
CA GLY A 337 12.18 12.17 37.88
C GLY A 337 11.59 12.11 36.47
N ARG A 338 10.30 11.76 36.40
CA ARG A 338 9.44 12.13 35.28
C ARG A 338 8.71 13.41 35.67
N ARG A 339 9.17 14.55 35.14
CA ARG A 339 8.41 15.79 35.18
C ARG A 339 7.10 15.58 34.42
N ARG A 340 5.99 15.67 35.16
CA ARG A 340 4.64 15.83 34.64
C ARG A 340 4.55 17.26 34.11
N VAL A 341 4.55 17.45 32.79
CA VAL A 341 4.22 18.75 32.19
C VAL A 341 2.70 18.85 32.19
N GLU A 342 2.17 19.56 33.18
CA GLU A 342 0.80 20.09 33.15
C GLU A 342 0.79 21.26 32.16
N ILE A 343 0.09 21.09 31.04
CA ILE A 343 -0.21 22.19 30.13
C ILE A 343 -1.49 22.83 30.63
N SER A 344 -1.35 23.98 31.28
CA SER A 344 -2.45 24.87 31.64
C SER A 344 -3.05 25.46 30.37
N ILE A 345 -4.36 25.30 30.22
CA ILE A 345 -5.17 25.93 29.19
C ILE A 345 -5.57 27.30 29.76
N ASN A 346 -4.95 28.38 29.28
CA ASN A 346 -5.49 29.73 29.25
C ASN A 346 -4.47 30.63 28.51
N ASP A 347 -4.80 31.01 27.29
CA ASP A 347 -4.56 32.35 26.74
C ASP A 347 -5.26 32.44 25.37
N VAL A 348 -6.37 33.20 25.34
CA VAL A 348 -7.19 33.52 24.17
C VAL A 348 -7.45 35.03 24.18
N GLY A 349 -7.23 35.68 23.03
CA GLY A 349 -7.65 37.06 22.69
C GLY A 349 -6.52 37.84 22.01
N HIS A 350 -6.65 38.54 20.86
CA HIS A 350 -7.78 39.19 20.18
C HIS A 350 -7.50 39.46 18.66
N PRO A 351 -8.49 39.91 17.85
CA PRO A 351 -8.47 40.06 16.37
C PRO A 351 -8.42 41.53 15.84
N CYS A 352 -8.32 41.70 14.50
CA CYS A 352 -8.66 42.85 13.59
C CYS A 352 -7.62 42.97 12.44
N ASP A 353 -7.85 43.32 11.17
CA ASP A 353 -9.02 43.52 10.27
C ASP A 353 -8.49 43.64 8.80
N PRO A 354 -9.36 43.69 7.75
CA PRO A 354 -9.05 43.53 6.31
C PRO A 354 -9.01 44.83 5.49
N GLU A 355 -8.29 44.88 4.36
CA GLU A 355 -8.58 45.78 3.19
C GLU A 355 -8.09 45.20 1.84
N ASP A 356 -8.88 45.49 0.79
CA ASP A 356 -9.00 45.03 -0.62
C ASP A 356 -7.98 45.77 -1.57
N PRO A 357 -8.01 45.77 -2.95
CA PRO A 357 -8.99 45.26 -3.92
C PRO A 357 -8.52 44.54 -5.22
N MET A 358 -9.52 43.96 -5.89
CA MET A 358 -9.56 43.36 -7.24
C MET A 358 -9.24 44.32 -8.40
N VAL A 359 -8.65 43.80 -9.48
CA VAL A 359 -8.78 44.34 -10.85
C VAL A 359 -8.96 43.21 -11.87
N ARG A 360 -10.00 43.31 -12.71
CA ARG A 360 -10.26 42.51 -13.92
C ARG A 360 -10.07 43.39 -15.16
N PHE A 361 -9.59 42.81 -16.26
CA PHE A 361 -9.83 43.27 -17.63
C PHE A 361 -9.92 42.04 -18.56
N ASP A 362 -10.93 42.04 -19.45
CA ASP A 362 -11.24 40.97 -20.42
C ASP A 362 -10.54 41.14 -21.79
N ALA A 363 -10.51 40.03 -22.55
CA ALA A 363 -9.64 39.66 -23.68
C ALA A 363 -10.16 39.99 -25.12
N PRO A 364 -9.40 39.68 -26.20
CA PRO A 364 -9.95 39.39 -27.52
C PRO A 364 -10.06 37.87 -27.83
N SER A 365 -11.11 37.52 -28.56
CA SER A 365 -11.71 36.19 -28.76
C SER A 365 -11.19 35.37 -29.97
N TYR A 366 -11.05 34.04 -29.82
CA TYR A 366 -10.96 33.03 -30.91
C TYR A 366 -12.08 31.97 -30.79
N THR A 367 -13.30 32.32 -31.17
CA THR A 367 -14.54 31.54 -30.97
C THR A 367 -14.45 30.11 -31.53
N GLY A 368 -14.64 29.09 -30.67
CA GLY A 368 -14.79 27.67 -31.05
C GLY A 368 -13.95 26.63 -30.29
N LEU A 369 -12.99 27.04 -29.45
CA LEU A 369 -12.16 26.13 -28.63
C LEU A 369 -12.51 26.27 -27.14
N THR A 370 -12.51 25.16 -26.39
CA THR A 370 -12.61 25.22 -24.92
C THR A 370 -11.42 25.98 -24.32
N ASP A 371 -11.56 26.63 -23.16
CA ASP A 371 -10.50 27.46 -22.56
C ASP A 371 -9.17 26.70 -22.39
N ASN A 372 -9.25 25.42 -22.02
CA ASN A 372 -8.06 24.54 -21.94
C ASN A 372 -7.42 24.25 -23.30
N GLN A 373 -8.21 24.19 -24.37
CA GLN A 373 -7.69 24.01 -25.74
C GLN A 373 -7.06 25.30 -26.27
N ARG A 374 -7.63 26.49 -25.97
CA ARG A 374 -7.02 27.78 -26.33
C ARG A 374 -5.69 27.99 -25.64
N VAL A 375 -5.61 27.82 -24.32
CA VAL A 375 -4.35 27.97 -23.56
C VAL A 375 -3.28 27.00 -24.06
N ARG A 376 -3.66 25.77 -24.43
CA ARG A 376 -2.73 24.81 -25.02
C ARG A 376 -2.27 25.23 -26.41
N GLN A 377 -3.17 25.72 -27.27
CA GLN A 377 -2.80 26.18 -28.61
C GLN A 377 -1.94 27.44 -28.57
N GLU A 378 -2.25 28.43 -27.74
CA GLU A 378 -1.42 29.62 -27.54
C GLU A 378 -0.04 29.26 -27.03
N LYS A 379 0.06 28.32 -26.08
CA LYS A 379 1.35 27.85 -25.57
C LYS A 379 2.16 27.14 -26.65
N VAL A 380 1.51 26.39 -27.54
CA VAL A 380 2.16 25.74 -28.69
C VAL A 380 2.59 26.78 -29.72
N ALA A 381 1.73 27.76 -30.05
CA ALA A 381 2.02 28.84 -30.99
C ALA A 381 3.19 29.71 -30.51
N ASN A 382 3.18 30.13 -29.23
CA ASN A 382 4.26 30.91 -28.63
C ASN A 382 5.58 30.13 -28.67
N GLN A 383 5.56 28.83 -28.35
CA GLN A 383 6.78 28.03 -28.41
C GLN A 383 7.28 27.77 -29.85
N ILE A 384 6.37 27.66 -30.83
CA ILE A 384 6.75 27.57 -32.25
C ILE A 384 7.41 28.88 -32.70
N SER A 385 6.84 30.03 -32.33
CA SER A 385 7.45 31.34 -32.60
C SER A 385 8.82 31.51 -31.95
N SER A 386 9.01 31.04 -30.70
CA SER A 386 10.32 31.07 -30.05
C SER A 386 11.36 30.18 -30.75
N VAL A 387 10.96 28.99 -31.22
CA VAL A 387 11.84 28.12 -32.01
C VAL A 387 12.20 28.76 -33.35
N TYR A 388 11.23 29.38 -34.03
CA TYR A 388 11.46 30.05 -35.30
C TYR A 388 12.42 31.24 -35.18
N ALA A 389 12.23 32.08 -34.16
CA ALA A 389 13.11 33.22 -33.89
C ALA A 389 14.57 32.78 -33.65
N LEU A 390 14.77 31.72 -32.86
CA LEU A 390 16.13 31.20 -32.62
C LEU A 390 16.72 30.52 -33.86
N ALA A 391 15.90 29.89 -34.70
CA ALA A 391 16.35 29.27 -35.95
C ALA A 391 16.83 30.29 -36.98
N ILE A 392 16.16 31.44 -37.10
CA ILE A 392 16.59 32.52 -38.00
C ILE A 392 17.97 33.06 -37.57
N THR A 393 18.28 33.06 -36.27
CA THR A 393 19.61 33.47 -35.77
C THR A 393 20.73 32.44 -36.02
N GLY A 394 20.46 31.37 -36.77
CA GLY A 394 21.47 30.38 -37.17
C GLY A 394 21.89 29.39 -36.08
N LYS A 395 21.20 29.36 -34.93
CA LYS A 395 21.51 28.44 -33.84
C LYS A 395 21.31 26.98 -34.25
N THR A 396 22.08 26.07 -33.67
CA THR A 396 21.89 24.63 -33.86
C THR A 396 20.72 24.11 -33.02
N VAL A 397 20.14 22.96 -33.41
CA VAL A 397 19.03 22.32 -32.66
C VAL A 397 19.40 22.04 -31.21
N ALA A 398 20.66 21.65 -30.94
CA ALA A 398 21.15 21.40 -29.59
C ALA A 398 21.16 22.67 -28.73
N GLN A 399 21.58 23.80 -29.30
CA GLN A 399 21.57 25.10 -28.62
C GLN A 399 20.12 25.57 -28.37
N MET A 400 19.23 25.45 -29.37
CA MET A 400 17.82 25.81 -29.17
C MET A 400 17.12 24.95 -28.12
N ALA A 401 17.42 23.64 -28.09
CA ALA A 401 16.88 22.73 -27.09
C ALA A 401 17.30 23.12 -25.67
N ASN A 402 18.56 23.53 -25.51
CA ASN A 402 19.08 24.02 -24.24
C ASN A 402 18.44 25.35 -23.83
N ASP A 403 18.40 26.34 -24.74
CA ASP A 403 17.87 27.68 -24.47
C ASP A 403 16.36 27.67 -24.14
N LEU A 404 15.60 26.80 -24.81
CA LEU A 404 14.15 26.66 -24.58
C LEU A 404 13.80 25.65 -23.49
N CYS A 405 14.80 24.95 -22.93
CA CYS A 405 14.60 23.82 -22.01
C CYS A 405 13.62 22.76 -22.55
N LEU A 406 13.73 22.44 -23.85
CA LEU A 406 12.90 21.44 -24.54
C LEU A 406 13.77 20.25 -24.97
N SER A 407 13.18 19.06 -25.11
CA SER A 407 13.93 17.93 -25.66
C SER A 407 14.25 18.14 -27.15
N LYS A 408 15.40 17.64 -27.60
CA LYS A 408 15.86 17.72 -29.00
C LYS A 408 14.77 17.25 -29.98
N ALA A 409 14.11 16.14 -29.67
CA ALA A 409 13.02 15.58 -30.48
C ALA A 409 11.79 16.50 -30.61
N ILE A 410 11.49 17.32 -29.58
CA ILE A 410 10.38 18.30 -29.63
C ILE A 410 10.75 19.49 -30.54
N VAL A 411 11.99 19.99 -30.43
CA VAL A 411 12.50 21.07 -31.28
C VAL A 411 12.55 20.62 -32.75
N GLU A 412 13.02 19.40 -33.02
CA GLU A 412 13.06 18.81 -34.37
C GLU A 412 11.67 18.68 -34.99
N ARG A 413 10.68 18.15 -34.25
CA ARG A 413 9.29 18.07 -34.75
C ARG A 413 8.71 19.45 -35.07
N ARG A 414 9.01 20.46 -34.25
CA ARG A 414 8.49 21.82 -34.45
C ARG A 414 9.16 22.53 -35.62
N LEU A 415 10.46 22.34 -35.81
CA LEU A 415 11.17 22.78 -37.02
C LEU A 415 10.61 22.10 -38.28
N ALA A 416 10.25 20.82 -38.20
CA ALA A 416 9.59 20.13 -39.31
C ALA A 416 8.22 20.73 -39.64
N ILE A 417 7.41 21.06 -38.62
CA ILE A 417 6.12 21.76 -38.80
C ILE A 417 6.34 23.13 -39.47
N LEU A 418 7.30 23.93 -38.98
CA LEU A 418 7.65 25.24 -39.55
C LEU A 418 8.08 25.14 -41.02
N ARG A 419 8.91 24.15 -41.36
CA ARG A 419 9.35 23.90 -42.73
C ARG A 419 8.20 23.49 -43.64
N GLN A 420 7.26 22.67 -43.15
CA GLN A 420 6.05 22.31 -43.89
C GLN A 420 5.13 23.53 -44.09
N SER A 421 4.93 24.35 -43.06
CA SER A 421 4.14 25.59 -43.16
C SER A 421 4.72 26.59 -44.16
N ASN A 422 6.05 26.78 -44.17
CA ASN A 422 6.71 27.66 -45.13
C ASN A 422 6.68 27.11 -46.56
N ALA A 423 6.83 25.79 -46.74
CA ALA A 423 6.71 25.16 -48.06
C ALA A 423 5.29 25.29 -48.65
N ILE A 424 4.25 25.22 -47.81
CA ILE A 424 2.85 25.43 -48.21
C ILE A 424 2.61 26.92 -48.56
N ALA A 425 3.18 27.85 -47.80
CA ALA A 425 3.10 29.29 -48.07
C ALA A 425 3.78 29.66 -49.41
N ASP A 426 4.97 29.13 -49.68
CA ASP A 426 5.69 29.34 -50.95
C ASP A 426 4.94 28.77 -52.16
N ARG A 427 4.31 27.59 -52.00
CA ARG A 427 3.50 26.98 -53.05
C ARG A 427 2.26 27.81 -53.36
N ARG A 428 1.55 28.32 -52.35
CA ARG A 428 0.40 29.22 -52.51
C ARG A 428 0.79 30.55 -53.15
N SER A 429 1.93 31.13 -52.78
CA SER A 429 2.45 32.34 -53.43
C SER A 429 2.75 32.11 -54.92
N ARG A 430 3.34 30.97 -55.28
CA ARG A 430 3.58 30.60 -56.69
C ARG A 430 2.29 30.34 -57.47
N GLU A 431 1.31 29.65 -56.87
CA GLU A 431 -0.02 29.43 -57.45
C GLU A 431 -0.79 30.75 -57.65
N HIS A 432 -0.67 31.70 -56.70
CA HIS A 432 -1.31 33.02 -56.80
C HIS A 432 -0.63 33.94 -57.84
N ILE A 433 0.67 33.81 -58.05
CA ILE A 433 1.42 34.47 -59.15
C ILE A 433 1.03 33.86 -60.51
N ALA A 434 0.85 32.53 -60.58
CA ALA A 434 0.41 31.84 -61.79
C ALA A 434 -1.05 32.17 -62.16
N LEU A 435 -1.95 32.34 -61.17
CA LEU A 435 -3.32 32.81 -61.40
C LEU A 435 -3.38 34.27 -61.86
N ARG A 436 -2.52 35.16 -61.33
CA ARG A 436 -2.44 36.55 -61.83
C ARG A 436 -1.94 36.62 -63.28
N ARG A 437 -0.98 35.77 -63.66
CA ARG A 437 -0.47 35.70 -65.05
C ARG A 437 -1.45 35.09 -66.05
N SER A 438 -2.48 34.36 -65.60
CA SER A 438 -3.52 33.81 -66.47
C SER A 438 -4.77 34.71 -66.58
N GLN A 439 -4.87 35.75 -65.75
CA GLN A 439 -5.96 36.74 -65.79
C GLN A 439 -5.58 38.07 -66.47
N ASP A 440 -4.31 38.28 -66.80
CA ASP A 440 -3.82 39.38 -67.65
C ASP A 440 -3.18 38.81 -68.95
N PRO A 441 -3.93 38.69 -70.07
CA PRO A 441 -3.41 38.24 -71.36
C PRO A 441 -2.86 39.40 -72.22
N SER A 442 -2.32 40.46 -71.60
CA SER A 442 -1.66 41.56 -72.31
C SER A 442 -0.29 41.89 -71.72
N ALA A 443 0.62 40.92 -71.88
CA ALA A 443 2.07 41.14 -71.95
C ALA A 443 2.70 39.99 -72.76
#